data_AF-A0A061MYH5-F1
#
_entry.id   AF-A0A061MYH5-F1
#
_cell.length_a   1.000
_cell.length_b   1.000
_cell.length_c   1.000
_cell.angle_alpha   90.00
_cell.angle_beta   90.00
_cell.angle_gamma   90.00
#
_symmetry.space_group_name_H-M   'P 1'
#
loop_
_entity.id
_entity.type
_entity.pdbx_description
1 polymer ?
#
loop_
_entity_poly.entity_id
_entity_poly.type
_entity_poly.pdbx_seq_one_letter_code
_entity_poly.pdbx_strand_id
1 'polypeptide(L)'
;MQRFFDMNHRDQPSFSLITDHNKIINYGRNSPDSSHYRQHPIAFGVMSDGTAMIDRFDSRLRASSGSREFSIHNMNAERSANSVSLYTPQFVRERTGTNEYGVEVVVRGADRDAVQNFGFGEVIEGTVETVGSYGQPGNSRIPSTGFVLSGHGDGADHLRHLSPGDSVRIEASIDSKWRDAELMLGSGPQLVRNGQVDVSMDLNSWRAQQVTERAAVGVSRDGQEVFMVTTRNMNMLQLAEHMKNLGAHSALNFDGGGSLHSWVDKTIIYVL
;
A
#
# COMPACT_ATOMS: atom_id res chain seq x y z
N MET A 1 -10.08 -20.32 -4.99
CA MET A 1 -9.84 -19.64 -3.70
C MET A 1 -9.91 -18.15 -3.96
N GLN A 2 -10.98 -17.50 -3.50
CA GLN A 2 -11.16 -16.06 -3.67
C GLN A 2 -10.10 -15.33 -2.84
N ARG A 3 -9.27 -14.53 -3.51
CA ARG A 3 -8.26 -13.66 -2.90
C ARG A 3 -8.08 -12.43 -3.79
N PHE A 4 -8.09 -11.27 -3.18
CA PHE A 4 -7.73 -10.00 -3.82
C PHE A 4 -6.20 -9.72 -3.75
N PHE A 5 -5.41 -10.70 -3.31
CA PHE A 5 -3.95 -10.59 -3.16
C PHE A 5 -3.25 -11.87 -3.63
N ASP A 6 -1.99 -11.72 -4.05
CA ASP A 6 -1.16 -12.82 -4.51
C ASP A 6 -0.51 -13.54 -3.33
N MET A 7 -0.99 -14.74 -3.02
CA MET A 7 -0.47 -15.58 -1.94
C MET A 7 0.73 -16.44 -2.34
N ASN A 8 1.18 -16.37 -3.59
CA ASN A 8 2.43 -17.03 -3.98
C ASN A 8 3.65 -16.30 -3.40
N HIS A 9 3.48 -15.08 -2.90
CA HIS A 9 4.50 -14.28 -2.25
C HIS A 9 4.16 -14.13 -0.76
N ARG A 10 4.82 -14.91 0.10
CA ARG A 10 4.58 -14.96 1.56
C ARG A 10 4.81 -13.62 2.31
N ASP A 11 5.44 -12.66 1.64
CA ASP A 11 5.85 -11.38 2.23
C ASP A 11 4.95 -10.19 1.78
N GLN A 12 3.83 -10.44 1.07
CA GLN A 12 2.93 -9.37 0.60
C GLN A 12 1.64 -9.23 1.45
N PRO A 13 1.40 -8.06 2.08
CA PRO A 13 0.20 -7.85 2.90
C PRO A 13 -1.11 -7.86 2.12
N SER A 14 -2.21 -8.19 2.80
CA SER A 14 -3.60 -8.22 2.27
C SER A 14 -4.23 -6.85 2.04
N PHE A 15 -3.43 -5.78 2.03
CA PHE A 15 -3.89 -4.42 1.77
C PHE A 15 -2.93 -3.80 0.77
N SER A 16 -3.43 -2.97 -0.15
CA SER A 16 -2.58 -2.25 -1.10
C SER A 16 -1.87 -1.07 -0.46
N LEU A 17 -2.31 -0.62 0.73
CA LEU A 17 -1.64 0.40 1.52
C LEU A 17 -1.91 0.08 3.00
N ILE A 18 -0.90 0.16 3.84
CA ILE A 18 -1.02 0.12 5.30
C ILE A 18 -0.18 1.25 5.85
N THR A 19 -0.83 2.19 6.53
CA THR A 19 -0.15 3.16 7.39
C THR A 19 -0.64 3.05 8.82
N ASP A 20 0.24 3.30 9.77
CA ASP A 20 -0.05 3.31 11.22
C ASP A 20 0.69 4.48 11.87
N HIS A 21 -0.01 5.42 12.48
CA HIS A 21 0.51 6.68 12.99
C HIS A 21 1.43 7.37 11.96
N ASN A 22 0.93 7.56 10.73
CA ASN A 22 1.62 8.06 9.54
C ASN A 22 2.78 7.18 8.99
N LYS A 23 3.24 6.17 9.73
CA LYS A 23 4.31 5.27 9.30
C LYS A 23 3.85 4.37 8.15
N ILE A 24 4.59 4.32 7.04
CA ILE A 24 4.27 3.45 5.90
C ILE A 24 4.77 2.02 6.18
N ILE A 25 3.85 1.15 6.60
CA ILE A 25 4.13 -0.28 6.79
C ILE A 25 4.17 -0.99 5.44
N ASN A 26 3.20 -0.67 4.57
CA ASN A 26 3.11 -1.21 3.23
C ASN A 26 2.63 -0.14 2.27
N TYR A 27 3.42 0.16 1.24
CA TYR A 27 3.06 1.13 0.21
C TYR A 27 2.27 0.51 -0.95
N GLY A 28 2.25 -0.82 -1.05
CA GLY A 28 1.72 -1.55 -2.20
C GLY A 28 2.56 -1.37 -3.47
N ARG A 29 1.96 -1.75 -4.60
CA ARG A 29 2.53 -1.52 -5.94
C ARG A 29 1.70 -0.46 -6.64
N ASN A 30 2.31 0.69 -6.94
CA ASN A 30 1.78 1.61 -7.93
C ASN A 30 2.01 0.98 -9.31
N SER A 31 1.03 0.24 -9.83
CA SER A 31 1.08 -0.30 -11.18
C SER A 31 0.42 0.69 -12.15
N PRO A 32 1.06 1.06 -13.27
CA PRO A 32 0.41 1.79 -14.36
C PRO A 32 -0.60 0.94 -15.16
N ASP A 33 -0.70 -0.37 -14.88
CA ASP A 33 -1.60 -1.28 -15.59
C ASP A 33 -3.07 -1.14 -15.12
N SER A 34 -3.88 -0.58 -16.00
CA SER A 34 -5.30 -0.28 -15.83
C SER A 34 -6.23 -1.50 -15.90
N SER A 35 -5.74 -2.75 -15.87
CA SER A 35 -6.60 -3.95 -16.05
C SER A 35 -7.07 -4.64 -14.76
N HIS A 36 -6.76 -4.10 -13.57
CA HIS A 36 -7.07 -4.73 -12.27
C HIS A 36 -8.04 -3.91 -11.40
N TYR A 37 -8.78 -4.57 -10.49
CA TYR A 37 -9.76 -3.98 -9.53
C TYR A 37 -9.19 -2.88 -8.59
N ARG A 38 -7.89 -2.56 -8.72
CA ARG A 38 -7.20 -1.43 -8.09
C ARG A 38 -7.14 -0.18 -8.97
N GLN A 39 -7.87 -0.12 -10.09
CA GLN A 39 -7.93 1.06 -11.00
C GLN A 39 -8.17 2.39 -10.28
N HIS A 40 -8.83 2.34 -9.10
CA HIS A 40 -9.12 3.51 -8.29
C HIS A 40 -8.68 3.21 -6.85
N PRO A 41 -7.44 3.58 -6.46
CA PRO A 41 -6.96 3.37 -5.10
C PRO A 41 -7.93 4.00 -4.11
N ILE A 42 -8.48 3.17 -3.22
CA ILE A 42 -9.44 3.56 -2.19
C ILE A 42 -8.96 3.00 -0.86
N ALA A 43 -9.08 3.79 0.19
CA ALA A 43 -8.68 3.42 1.53
C ALA A 43 -9.82 3.70 2.52
N PHE A 44 -9.84 2.88 3.56
CA PHE A 44 -10.45 3.23 4.83
C PHE A 44 -9.37 3.87 5.68
N GLY A 45 -9.70 4.92 6.42
CA GLY A 45 -8.80 5.42 7.44
C GLY A 45 -9.50 6.05 8.63
N VAL A 46 -8.72 6.18 9.69
CA VAL A 46 -9.09 6.83 10.94
C VAL A 46 -8.22 8.08 11.06
N MET A 47 -8.86 9.21 11.28
CA MET A 47 -8.23 10.52 11.39
C MET A 47 -7.84 10.79 12.85
N SER A 48 -6.89 11.69 13.04
CA SER A 48 -6.43 12.09 14.39
C SER A 48 -7.49 12.74 15.27
N ASP A 49 -8.61 13.18 14.70
CA ASP A 49 -9.78 13.69 15.45
C ASP A 49 -10.78 12.59 15.83
N GLY A 50 -10.45 11.32 15.58
CA GLY A 50 -11.30 10.18 15.86
C GLY A 50 -12.38 9.95 14.79
N THR A 51 -12.46 10.75 13.72
CA THR A 51 -13.39 10.46 12.62
C THR A 51 -12.82 9.38 11.68
N ALA A 52 -13.69 8.56 11.12
CA ALA A 52 -13.34 7.66 10.03
C ALA A 52 -13.73 8.23 8.67
N MET A 53 -13.00 7.85 7.63
CA MET A 53 -13.39 8.10 6.25
C MET A 53 -13.11 6.90 5.34
N ILE A 54 -13.85 6.83 4.24
CA ILE A 54 -13.53 5.98 3.09
C ILE A 54 -13.52 6.85 1.86
N ASP A 55 -12.36 6.96 1.21
CA ASP A 55 -12.21 7.75 -0.01
C ASP A 55 -11.00 7.27 -0.82
N ARG A 56 -10.84 7.82 -2.03
CA ARG A 56 -9.68 7.59 -2.88
C ARG A 56 -8.43 8.27 -2.34
N PHE A 57 -7.26 7.80 -2.72
CA PHE A 57 -5.99 8.44 -2.41
C PHE A 57 -5.08 8.51 -3.65
N ASP A 58 -4.21 9.52 -3.69
CA ASP A 58 -3.10 9.63 -4.65
C ASP A 58 -1.81 9.81 -3.86
N SER A 59 -0.94 8.80 -3.92
CA SER A 59 0.34 8.79 -3.22
C SER A 59 1.51 8.65 -4.18
N ARG A 60 2.63 9.28 -3.85
CA ARG A 60 3.87 9.24 -4.64
C ARG A 60 5.08 9.06 -3.75
N LEU A 61 5.97 8.17 -4.17
CA LEU A 61 7.33 8.06 -3.67
C LEU A 61 8.31 8.53 -4.75
N ARG A 62 9.21 9.44 -4.39
CA ARG A 62 10.19 10.01 -5.32
C ARG A 62 11.57 9.99 -4.70
N ALA A 63 12.57 9.72 -5.53
CA ALA A 63 13.97 9.84 -5.18
C ALA A 63 14.60 10.97 -5.99
N SER A 64 15.55 11.66 -5.38
CA SER A 64 16.32 12.71 -6.03
C SER A 64 17.79 12.65 -5.63
N SER A 65 18.67 13.00 -6.56
CA SER A 65 20.11 13.12 -6.33
C SER A 65 20.69 14.17 -7.28
N GLY A 66 21.16 15.29 -6.73
CA GLY A 66 21.50 16.48 -7.51
C GLY A 66 20.31 16.95 -8.35
N SER A 67 20.49 17.07 -9.67
CA SER A 67 19.42 17.45 -10.61
C SER A 67 18.59 16.27 -11.12
N ARG A 68 18.88 15.03 -10.69
CA ARG A 68 18.18 13.83 -11.15
C ARG A 68 17.02 13.53 -10.22
N GLU A 69 15.88 13.18 -10.79
CA GLU A 69 14.69 12.74 -10.08
C GLU A 69 14.12 11.50 -10.76
N PHE A 70 13.65 10.53 -9.98
CA PHE A 70 12.97 9.34 -10.49
C PHE A 70 11.91 8.83 -9.51
N SER A 71 10.88 8.19 -10.06
CA SER A 71 9.80 7.60 -9.28
C SER A 71 10.22 6.29 -8.61
N ILE A 72 9.79 6.11 -7.37
CA ILE A 72 9.81 4.83 -6.67
C ILE A 72 8.40 4.24 -6.76
N HIS A 73 8.33 2.96 -7.10
CA HIS A 73 7.08 2.30 -7.49
C HIS A 73 6.52 1.41 -6.39
N ASN A 74 7.39 0.96 -5.48
CA ASN A 74 7.02 0.19 -4.31
C ASN A 74 8.04 0.41 -3.17
N MET A 75 7.64 0.02 -1.96
CA MET A 75 8.48 0.08 -0.77
C MET A 75 8.35 -1.23 0.01
N ASN A 76 9.46 -1.74 0.53
CA ASN A 76 9.54 -2.93 1.38
C ASN A 76 8.81 -4.15 0.78
N ALA A 77 8.92 -4.31 -0.54
CA ALA A 77 8.25 -5.36 -1.30
C ALA A 77 9.17 -5.83 -2.42
N GLU A 78 8.86 -7.00 -2.97
CA GLU A 78 9.64 -7.59 -4.06
C GLU A 78 9.80 -6.63 -5.25
N ARG A 79 11.03 -6.57 -5.76
CA ARG A 79 11.38 -5.76 -6.92
C ARG A 79 10.60 -6.24 -8.14
N SER A 80 9.87 -5.32 -8.76
CA SER A 80 9.11 -5.59 -9.99
C SER A 80 9.93 -5.22 -11.23
N ALA A 81 9.60 -5.81 -12.39
CA ALA A 81 10.23 -5.44 -13.64
C ALA A 81 10.03 -3.94 -13.96
N ASN A 82 11.01 -3.33 -14.61
CA ASN A 82 11.01 -1.93 -15.07
C ASN A 82 10.60 -0.92 -13.98
N SER A 83 11.11 -1.11 -12.76
CA SER A 83 10.71 -0.31 -11.59
C SER A 83 11.87 -0.07 -10.64
N VAL A 84 11.68 0.88 -9.72
CA VAL A 84 12.55 1.11 -8.56
C VAL A 84 11.78 0.79 -7.29
N SER A 85 12.41 0.01 -6.42
CA SER A 85 11.94 -0.41 -5.10
C SER A 85 12.77 0.23 -3.99
N LEU A 86 12.11 0.78 -2.98
CA LEU A 86 12.76 1.27 -1.76
C LEU A 86 12.71 0.21 -0.66
N TYR A 87 13.84 -0.08 -0.03
CA TYR A 87 13.91 -0.94 1.15
C TYR A 87 14.45 -0.14 2.33
N THR A 88 13.70 -0.15 3.43
CA THR A 88 14.00 0.60 4.66
C THR A 88 14.07 -0.36 5.84
N PRO A 89 14.57 0.08 7.02
CA PRO A 89 14.55 -0.72 8.24
C PRO A 89 13.17 -1.17 8.71
N GLN A 90 12.09 -0.59 8.14
CA GLN A 90 10.72 -1.03 8.38
C GLN A 90 10.39 -2.35 7.68
N PHE A 91 11.22 -2.81 6.74
CA PHE A 91 11.02 -4.09 6.10
C PHE A 91 11.17 -5.22 7.11
N VAL A 92 10.28 -6.22 7.01
CA VAL A 92 10.27 -7.39 7.90
C VAL A 92 11.54 -8.24 7.82
N ARG A 93 12.39 -8.03 6.82
CA ARG A 93 13.66 -8.73 6.59
C ARG A 93 14.83 -7.76 6.69
N GLU A 94 15.97 -8.23 7.16
CA GLU A 94 17.20 -7.43 7.22
C GLU A 94 17.86 -7.18 5.85
N ARG A 95 17.41 -7.87 4.80
CA ARG A 95 18.00 -7.82 3.46
C ARG A 95 16.90 -7.71 2.41
N THR A 96 17.24 -7.15 1.25
CA THR A 96 16.27 -6.88 0.18
C THR A 96 15.64 -8.14 -0.42
N GLY A 97 16.31 -9.30 -0.32
CA GLY A 97 15.81 -10.56 -0.86
C GLY A 97 15.75 -10.62 -2.38
N THR A 98 16.43 -9.70 -3.07
CA THR A 98 16.39 -9.56 -4.53
C THR A 98 17.38 -10.48 -5.24
N ASN A 99 17.12 -10.75 -6.52
CA ASN A 99 18.00 -11.51 -7.42
C ASN A 99 18.98 -10.58 -8.17
N GLU A 100 19.78 -11.17 -9.06
CA GLU A 100 20.82 -10.52 -9.87
C GLU A 100 20.29 -9.67 -11.04
N TYR A 101 18.99 -9.75 -11.36
CA TYR A 101 18.37 -9.01 -12.46
C TYR A 101 18.04 -7.58 -12.05
N GLY A 102 19.04 -6.81 -11.62
CA GLY A 102 18.86 -5.43 -11.21
C GLY A 102 20.13 -4.76 -10.72
N VAL A 103 19.99 -3.51 -10.27
CA VAL A 103 21.04 -2.73 -9.64
C VAL A 103 20.55 -2.30 -8.27
N GLU A 104 21.37 -2.47 -7.25
CA GLU A 104 21.08 -2.00 -5.90
C GLU A 104 22.03 -0.86 -5.51
N VAL A 105 21.48 0.16 -4.86
CA VAL A 105 22.21 1.30 -4.32
C VAL A 105 21.99 1.31 -2.83
N VAL A 106 23.06 1.10 -2.07
CA VAL A 106 23.03 1.14 -0.60
C VAL A 106 23.34 2.56 -0.16
N VAL A 107 22.43 3.16 0.59
CA VAL A 107 22.53 4.52 1.11
C VAL A 107 22.62 4.46 2.63
N ARG A 108 23.54 5.23 3.23
CA ARG A 108 23.79 5.29 4.68
C ARG A 108 23.82 6.73 5.18
N GLY A 109 23.90 6.88 6.50
CA GLY A 109 24.03 8.20 7.14
C GLY A 109 22.72 8.98 7.18
N ALA A 110 21.59 8.30 6.94
CA ALA A 110 20.27 8.89 7.14
C ALA A 110 19.94 8.93 8.63
N ASP A 111 19.11 9.90 9.01
CA ASP A 111 18.58 9.98 10.37
C ASP A 111 17.87 8.67 10.72
N ARG A 112 18.21 8.11 11.89
CA ARG A 112 17.76 6.78 12.32
C ARG A 112 16.26 6.73 12.49
N ASP A 113 15.70 7.74 13.14
CA ASP A 113 14.31 7.75 13.54
C ASP A 113 13.43 8.03 12.31
N ALA A 114 13.89 8.91 11.42
CA ALA A 114 13.24 9.19 10.14
C ALA A 114 13.14 7.93 9.25
N VAL A 115 14.21 7.14 9.08
CA VAL A 115 14.14 5.92 8.23
C VAL A 115 13.34 4.79 8.87
N GLN A 116 13.32 4.71 10.21
CA GLN A 116 12.57 3.68 10.94
C GLN A 116 11.08 4.00 11.05
N ASN A 117 10.69 5.26 10.90
CA ASN A 117 9.30 5.71 10.97
C ASN A 117 8.85 6.45 9.71
N PHE A 118 9.53 6.20 8.58
CA PHE A 118 9.27 6.90 7.32
C PHE A 118 7.80 6.78 6.92
N GLY A 119 7.17 7.93 6.76
CA GLY A 119 5.75 8.12 6.57
C GLY A 119 5.43 9.12 5.47
N PHE A 120 4.15 9.44 5.26
CA PHE A 120 3.77 10.47 4.29
C PHE A 120 4.08 11.87 4.81
N GLY A 121 4.52 12.76 3.92
CA GLY A 121 5.01 14.11 4.28
C GLY A 121 6.45 14.12 4.80
N GLU A 122 7.03 12.94 5.07
CA GLU A 122 8.39 12.80 5.56
C GLU A 122 9.42 12.74 4.42
N VAL A 123 10.66 13.04 4.80
CA VAL A 123 11.82 13.06 3.92
C VAL A 123 12.94 12.30 4.60
N ILE A 124 13.56 11.36 3.89
CA ILE A 124 14.79 10.71 4.33
C ILE A 124 15.90 11.02 3.34
N GLU A 125 17.09 11.36 3.85
CA GLU A 125 18.25 11.69 3.03
C GLU A 125 19.47 10.96 3.57
N GLY A 126 20.33 10.48 2.67
CA GLY A 126 21.60 9.86 3.05
C GLY A 126 22.58 9.87 1.89
N THR A 127 23.76 9.29 2.12
CA THR A 127 24.86 9.24 1.16
C THR A 127 25.01 7.84 0.59
N VAL A 128 25.18 7.74 -0.73
CA VAL A 128 25.46 6.48 -1.42
C VAL A 128 26.79 5.89 -0.92
N GLU A 129 26.74 4.68 -0.37
CA GLU A 129 27.91 3.91 0.01
C GLU A 129 28.37 3.04 -1.16
N THR A 130 27.45 2.31 -1.78
CA THR A 130 27.75 1.39 -2.88
C THR A 130 26.68 1.42 -3.96
N VAL A 131 27.12 1.22 -5.20
CA VAL A 131 26.29 1.01 -6.38
C VAL A 131 26.65 -0.35 -6.96
N GLY A 132 25.70 -1.27 -6.95
CA GLY A 132 25.87 -2.62 -7.49
C GLY A 132 25.94 -2.63 -9.02
N SER A 133 26.43 -3.73 -9.57
CA SER A 133 26.44 -3.96 -11.01
C SER A 133 25.36 -4.95 -11.41
N TYR A 134 24.78 -4.76 -12.59
CA TYR A 134 23.78 -5.69 -13.12
C TYR A 134 24.39 -7.07 -13.37
N GLY A 135 23.63 -8.13 -13.04
CA GLY A 135 24.10 -9.51 -13.16
C GLY A 135 25.00 -9.96 -12.00
N GLN A 136 25.29 -9.09 -11.03
CA GLN A 136 25.85 -9.50 -9.75
C GLN A 136 24.72 -9.85 -8.76
N PRO A 137 24.96 -10.75 -7.80
CA PRO A 137 23.97 -11.08 -6.79
C PRO A 137 23.43 -9.83 -6.08
N GLY A 138 22.10 -9.69 -6.03
CA GLY A 138 21.42 -8.67 -5.25
C GLY A 138 21.43 -8.99 -3.74
N ASN A 139 20.30 -8.76 -3.07
CA ASN A 139 20.10 -9.10 -1.66
C ASN A 139 21.01 -8.31 -0.69
N SER A 140 21.15 -7.01 -0.93
CA SER A 140 21.90 -6.11 -0.04
C SER A 140 21.32 -6.10 1.38
N ARG A 141 22.20 -5.90 2.37
CA ARG A 141 21.77 -5.69 3.76
C ARG A 141 21.19 -4.28 3.88
N ILE A 142 20.03 -4.16 4.50
CA ILE A 142 19.38 -2.88 4.73
C ILE A 142 20.06 -2.19 5.92
N PRO A 143 20.66 -0.99 5.75
CA PRO A 143 21.32 -0.29 6.85
C PRO A 143 20.31 0.19 7.90
N SER A 144 20.62 0.09 9.19
CA SER A 144 19.76 0.58 10.28
C SER A 144 19.66 2.12 10.37
N THR A 145 20.50 2.82 9.62
CA THR A 145 20.61 4.30 9.51
C THR A 145 20.71 4.68 8.03
N GLY A 146 19.86 4.06 7.21
CA GLY A 146 19.89 4.19 5.76
C GLY A 146 18.82 3.37 5.09
N PHE A 147 18.98 3.17 3.80
CA PHE A 147 18.01 2.46 2.95
C PHE A 147 18.71 1.88 1.72
N VAL A 148 18.01 1.02 0.99
CA VAL A 148 18.48 0.47 -0.29
C VAL A 148 17.48 0.81 -1.38
N LEU A 149 17.95 1.34 -2.49
CA LEU A 149 17.18 1.43 -3.73
C LEU A 149 17.53 0.24 -4.62
N SER A 150 16.52 -0.44 -5.17
CA SER A 150 16.71 -1.62 -6.00
C SER A 150 15.94 -1.46 -7.31
N GLY A 151 16.66 -1.33 -8.42
CA GLY A 151 16.11 -1.03 -9.74
C GLY A 151 16.20 -2.22 -10.69
N HIS A 152 15.17 -2.41 -11.52
CA HIS A 152 15.17 -3.34 -12.65
C HIS A 152 14.83 -2.58 -13.94
N GLY A 153 15.39 -2.98 -15.08
CA GLY A 153 15.12 -2.36 -16.38
C GLY A 153 15.42 -0.86 -16.34
N ASP A 154 14.46 -0.03 -16.74
CA ASP A 154 14.54 1.43 -16.68
C ASP A 154 14.93 1.94 -15.27
N GLY A 155 14.43 1.29 -14.22
CA GLY A 155 14.79 1.60 -12.83
C GLY A 155 16.27 1.33 -12.53
N ALA A 156 16.85 0.26 -13.09
CA ALA A 156 18.28 -0.02 -12.97
C ALA A 156 19.10 1.04 -13.73
N ASP A 157 18.64 1.45 -14.90
CA ASP A 157 19.31 2.47 -15.71
C ASP A 157 19.40 3.80 -14.97
N HIS A 158 18.33 4.22 -14.28
CA HIS A 158 18.39 5.40 -13.40
C HIS A 158 19.45 5.25 -12.29
N LEU A 159 19.47 4.10 -11.60
CA LEU A 159 20.35 3.89 -10.44
C LEU A 159 21.84 3.78 -10.82
N ARG A 160 22.19 3.28 -12.01
CA ARG A 160 23.60 3.19 -12.46
C ARG A 160 24.29 4.54 -12.65
N HIS A 161 23.53 5.64 -12.70
CA HIS A 161 24.08 6.99 -12.82
C HIS A 161 24.47 7.59 -11.47
N LEU A 162 24.15 6.93 -10.35
CA LEU A 162 24.62 7.32 -9.03
C LEU A 162 26.05 6.84 -8.80
N SER A 163 26.77 7.53 -7.92
CA SER A 163 28.13 7.21 -7.52
C SER A 163 28.25 7.21 -5.99
N PRO A 164 29.19 6.43 -5.41
CA PRO A 164 29.54 6.57 -4.01
C PRO A 164 29.85 8.04 -3.66
N GLY A 165 29.28 8.53 -2.55
CA GLY A 165 29.36 9.92 -2.13
C GLY A 165 28.21 10.83 -2.58
N ASP A 166 27.37 10.40 -3.52
CA ASP A 166 26.18 11.16 -3.91
C ASP A 166 25.18 11.24 -2.75
N SER A 167 24.56 12.41 -2.55
CA SER A 167 23.40 12.52 -1.67
C SER A 167 22.14 12.03 -2.39
N VAL A 168 21.33 11.24 -1.71
CA VAL A 168 20.05 10.70 -2.19
C VAL A 168 18.97 11.06 -1.19
N ARG A 169 17.96 11.76 -1.66
CA ARG A 169 16.79 12.20 -0.89
C ARG A 169 15.53 11.50 -1.39
N ILE A 170 14.77 10.90 -0.48
CA ILE A 170 13.49 10.24 -0.73
C ILE A 170 12.36 11.03 -0.08
N GLU A 171 11.27 11.22 -0.81
CA GLU A 171 10.07 11.90 -0.33
C GLU A 171 8.84 11.03 -0.59
N ALA A 172 8.00 10.91 0.43
CA ALA A 172 6.69 10.29 0.35
C ALA A 172 5.60 11.36 0.46
N SER A 173 4.68 11.41 -0.50
CA SER A 173 3.58 12.37 -0.50
C SER A 173 2.25 11.65 -0.71
N ILE A 174 1.20 12.24 -0.14
CA ILE A 174 -0.20 11.82 -0.32
C ILE A 174 -1.09 13.07 -0.42
N ASP A 175 -2.28 12.91 -1.01
CA ASP A 175 -3.28 13.97 -1.06
C ASP A 175 -3.65 14.48 0.33
N SER A 176 -3.85 15.80 0.44
CA SER A 176 -3.88 16.53 1.72
C SER A 176 -4.88 15.99 2.74
N LYS A 177 -6.00 15.40 2.28
CA LYS A 177 -7.04 14.87 3.17
C LYS A 177 -6.58 13.69 4.02
N TRP A 178 -5.53 12.98 3.61
CA TRP A 178 -5.00 11.82 4.32
C TRP A 178 -3.79 12.13 5.21
N ARG A 179 -3.30 13.38 5.23
CA ARG A 179 -2.08 13.72 5.99
C ARG A 179 -2.22 13.51 7.49
N ASP A 180 -3.42 13.74 8.02
CA ASP A 180 -3.72 13.60 9.45
C ASP A 180 -4.35 12.24 9.80
N ALA A 181 -4.26 11.26 8.89
CA ALA A 181 -4.75 9.91 9.12
C ALA A 181 -3.79 9.14 10.04
N GLU A 182 -4.31 8.65 11.16
CA GLU A 182 -3.59 7.75 12.06
C GLU A 182 -3.53 6.33 11.51
N LEU A 183 -4.55 5.90 10.76
CA LEU A 183 -4.58 4.60 10.13
C LEU A 183 -5.06 4.75 8.70
N MET A 184 -4.42 4.07 7.75
CA MET A 184 -4.97 3.86 6.42
C MET A 184 -4.84 2.40 6.01
N LEU A 185 -5.94 1.84 5.52
CA LEU A 185 -6.04 0.51 4.96
C LEU A 185 -6.56 0.60 3.53
N GLY A 186 -5.65 0.55 2.57
CA GLY A 186 -5.96 0.54 1.14
C GLY A 186 -6.47 -0.83 0.69
N SER A 187 -7.66 -0.88 0.10
CA SER A 187 -8.24 -2.13 -0.40
C SER A 187 -9.22 -1.88 -1.55
N GLY A 188 -10.19 -2.76 -1.77
CA GLY A 188 -11.25 -2.54 -2.73
C GLY A 188 -11.95 -3.81 -3.19
N PRO A 189 -12.95 -3.67 -4.08
CA PRO A 189 -13.45 -2.41 -4.65
C PRO A 189 -14.25 -1.54 -3.68
N GLN A 190 -14.59 -0.32 -4.09
CA GLN A 190 -15.65 0.48 -3.46
C GLN A 190 -16.99 -0.26 -3.57
N LEU A 191 -17.84 -0.12 -2.56
CA LEU A 191 -19.17 -0.73 -2.48
C LEU A 191 -20.28 0.32 -2.44
N VAL A 192 -20.11 1.32 -1.57
CA VAL A 192 -21.09 2.39 -1.32
C VAL A 192 -20.38 3.73 -1.38
N ARG A 193 -21.03 4.72 -2.00
CA ARG A 193 -20.60 6.11 -2.03
C ARG A 193 -21.79 7.02 -1.88
N ASN A 194 -21.68 8.03 -1.02
CA ASN A 194 -22.74 9.00 -0.73
C ASN A 194 -24.08 8.34 -0.34
N GLY A 195 -24.03 7.22 0.40
CA GLY A 195 -25.19 6.44 0.84
C GLY A 195 -25.87 5.63 -0.26
N GLN A 196 -25.26 5.51 -1.45
CA GLN A 196 -25.78 4.74 -2.57
C GLN A 196 -24.81 3.63 -2.97
N VAL A 197 -25.36 2.51 -3.46
CA VAL A 197 -24.56 1.43 -4.05
C VAL A 197 -23.81 2.00 -5.25
N ASP A 198 -22.48 1.92 -5.20
CA ASP A 198 -21.56 2.45 -6.22
C ASP A 198 -20.33 1.53 -6.29
N VAL A 199 -20.53 0.35 -6.88
CA VAL A 199 -19.51 -0.70 -6.95
C VAL A 199 -18.49 -0.36 -8.03
N SER A 200 -17.23 -0.11 -7.65
CA SER A 200 -16.19 0.36 -8.58
C SER A 200 -15.56 -0.73 -9.46
N MET A 201 -16.08 -1.97 -9.40
CA MET A 201 -15.64 -3.08 -10.24
C MET A 201 -16.72 -3.47 -11.25
N ASP A 202 -16.33 -4.13 -12.34
CA ASP A 202 -17.29 -4.72 -13.28
C ASP A 202 -18.11 -5.81 -12.59
N LEU A 203 -19.42 -5.56 -12.46
CA LEU A 203 -20.39 -6.48 -11.87
C LEU A 203 -20.61 -7.75 -12.70
N ASN A 204 -20.22 -7.77 -13.97
CA ASN A 204 -20.26 -8.95 -14.82
C ASN A 204 -19.00 -9.83 -14.68
N SER A 205 -17.98 -9.34 -13.99
CA SER A 205 -16.79 -10.14 -13.73
C SER A 205 -17.12 -11.34 -12.84
N TRP A 206 -16.44 -12.45 -13.07
CA TRP A 206 -16.62 -13.66 -12.27
C TRP A 206 -16.43 -13.41 -10.77
N ARG A 207 -15.51 -12.49 -10.40
CA ARG A 207 -15.24 -12.11 -9.00
C ARG A 207 -16.42 -11.37 -8.35
N ALA A 208 -17.11 -10.54 -9.12
CA ALA A 208 -18.29 -9.82 -8.64
C ALA A 208 -19.49 -10.74 -8.51
N GLN A 209 -19.71 -11.64 -9.48
CA GLN A 209 -20.85 -12.56 -9.52
C GLN A 209 -20.75 -13.73 -8.53
N GLN A 210 -19.53 -14.13 -8.14
CA GLN A 210 -19.31 -15.24 -7.21
C GLN A 210 -20.00 -14.98 -5.86
N VAL A 211 -20.84 -15.90 -5.41
CA VAL A 211 -21.45 -15.89 -4.07
C VAL A 211 -20.55 -16.69 -3.13
N THR A 212 -20.05 -16.07 -2.06
CA THR A 212 -19.01 -16.63 -1.17
C THR A 212 -18.86 -15.74 0.07
N GLU A 213 -17.87 -16.04 0.92
CA GLU A 213 -17.52 -15.25 2.09
C GLU A 213 -16.95 -13.88 1.69
N ARG A 214 -17.37 -12.84 2.39
CA ARG A 214 -16.95 -11.46 2.12
C ARG A 214 -16.59 -10.74 3.41
N ALA A 215 -15.67 -9.80 3.32
CA ALA A 215 -15.40 -8.83 4.38
C ALA A 215 -15.54 -7.41 3.81
N ALA A 216 -16.09 -6.49 4.58
CA ALA A 216 -16.22 -5.10 4.20
C ALA A 216 -16.07 -4.19 5.42
N VAL A 217 -15.67 -2.95 5.15
CA VAL A 217 -15.74 -1.84 6.10
C VAL A 217 -16.64 -0.76 5.53
N GLY A 218 -17.45 -0.16 6.39
CA GLY A 218 -18.29 1.00 6.08
C GLY A 218 -18.11 2.09 7.11
N VAL A 219 -18.46 3.32 6.73
CA VAL A 219 -18.39 4.51 7.58
C VAL A 219 -19.71 5.28 7.47
N SER A 220 -20.23 5.78 8.59
CA SER A 220 -21.42 6.65 8.64
C SER A 220 -21.17 7.99 7.95
N ARG A 221 -22.22 8.80 7.77
CA ARG A 221 -22.10 10.10 7.07
C ARG A 221 -21.22 11.11 7.82
N ASP A 222 -21.24 11.06 9.14
CA ASP A 222 -20.48 11.94 10.04
C ASP A 222 -19.13 11.36 10.46
N GLY A 223 -18.76 10.17 9.97
CA GLY A 223 -17.50 9.52 10.29
C GLY A 223 -17.42 8.91 11.70
N GLN A 224 -18.50 8.94 12.47
CA GLN A 224 -18.50 8.52 13.88
C GLN A 224 -18.71 7.00 14.08
N GLU A 225 -19.33 6.33 13.10
CA GLU A 225 -19.58 4.89 13.17
C GLU A 225 -18.81 4.15 12.08
N VAL A 226 -18.13 3.07 12.49
CA VAL A 226 -17.46 2.13 11.59
C VAL A 226 -18.18 0.79 11.63
N PHE A 227 -18.56 0.31 10.46
CA PHE A 227 -19.20 -0.98 10.26
C PHE A 227 -18.16 -1.98 9.77
N MET A 228 -17.76 -2.96 10.58
CA MET A 228 -16.97 -4.09 10.11
C MET A 228 -17.88 -5.31 9.94
N VAL A 229 -17.92 -5.85 8.73
CA VAL A 229 -18.87 -6.88 8.35
C VAL A 229 -18.16 -8.05 7.70
N THR A 230 -18.43 -9.27 8.20
CA THR A 230 -18.17 -10.50 7.46
C THR A 230 -19.48 -11.19 7.08
N THR A 231 -19.52 -11.78 5.89
CA THR A 231 -20.69 -12.52 5.37
C THR A 231 -20.23 -13.87 4.83
N ARG A 232 -21.12 -14.85 4.71
CA ARG A 232 -20.80 -16.19 4.17
C ARG A 232 -21.28 -16.45 2.75
N ASN A 233 -22.31 -15.74 2.29
CA ASN A 233 -23.05 -16.12 1.10
C ASN A 233 -23.57 -14.89 0.34
N MET A 234 -22.65 -14.01 -0.07
CA MET A 234 -23.00 -12.82 -0.86
C MET A 234 -22.07 -12.65 -2.06
N ASN A 235 -22.66 -12.24 -3.18
CA ASN A 235 -21.93 -11.63 -4.28
C ASN A 235 -21.62 -10.15 -3.98
N MET A 236 -20.86 -9.48 -4.86
CA MET A 236 -20.41 -8.11 -4.57
C MET A 236 -21.55 -7.10 -4.50
N LEU A 237 -22.57 -7.26 -5.36
CA LEU A 237 -23.73 -6.37 -5.37
C LEU A 237 -24.56 -6.53 -4.08
N GLN A 238 -24.80 -7.78 -3.66
CA GLN A 238 -25.51 -8.09 -2.42
C GLN A 238 -24.76 -7.54 -1.19
N LEU A 239 -23.43 -7.62 -1.18
CA LEU A 239 -22.62 -7.02 -0.12
C LEU A 239 -22.77 -5.49 -0.09
N ALA A 240 -22.75 -4.84 -1.25
CA ALA A 240 -22.93 -3.39 -1.34
C ALA A 240 -24.33 -2.95 -0.86
N GLU A 241 -25.38 -3.65 -1.29
CA GLU A 241 -26.74 -3.44 -0.81
C GLU A 241 -26.85 -3.66 0.71
N HIS A 242 -26.19 -4.68 1.24
CA HIS A 242 -26.15 -4.95 2.66
C HIS A 242 -25.48 -3.82 3.45
N MET A 243 -24.31 -3.34 3.00
CA MET A 243 -23.61 -2.21 3.65
C MET A 243 -24.45 -0.93 3.61
N LYS A 244 -25.11 -0.63 2.49
CA LYS A 244 -26.05 0.50 2.38
C LYS A 244 -27.19 0.37 3.39
N ASN A 245 -27.81 -0.81 3.48
CA ASN A 245 -28.93 -1.06 4.40
C ASN A 245 -28.52 -1.00 5.88
N LEU A 246 -27.24 -1.22 6.18
CA LEU A 246 -26.69 -1.01 7.52
C LEU A 246 -26.50 0.46 7.89
N GLY A 247 -26.62 1.39 6.94
CA GLY A 247 -26.43 2.82 7.16
C GLY A 247 -25.06 3.36 6.74
N ALA A 248 -24.22 2.54 6.09
CA ALA A 248 -22.94 3.03 5.58
C ALA A 248 -23.17 4.14 4.53
N HIS A 249 -22.52 5.29 4.74
CA HIS A 249 -22.47 6.37 3.76
C HIS A 249 -21.39 6.13 2.71
N SER A 250 -20.26 5.57 3.14
CA SER A 250 -19.22 5.05 2.27
C SER A 250 -18.86 3.64 2.72
N ALA A 251 -18.52 2.75 1.79
CA ALA A 251 -18.08 1.40 2.11
C ALA A 251 -17.11 0.86 1.06
N LEU A 252 -16.20 0.01 1.51
CA LEU A 252 -15.22 -0.67 0.65
C LEU A 252 -15.07 -2.14 1.08
N ASN A 253 -14.79 -2.99 0.11
CA ASN A 253 -14.55 -4.41 0.33
C ASN A 253 -13.12 -4.66 0.83
N PHE A 254 -12.98 -5.49 1.86
CA PHE A 254 -11.72 -6.09 2.29
C PHE A 254 -11.56 -7.49 1.70
N ASP A 255 -10.37 -8.09 1.79
CA ASP A 255 -10.19 -9.46 1.29
C ASP A 255 -11.10 -10.44 2.04
N GLY A 256 -11.78 -11.31 1.28
CA GLY A 256 -12.71 -12.32 1.78
C GLY A 256 -12.33 -13.73 1.34
N GLY A 257 -13.24 -14.69 1.46
CA GLY A 257 -13.01 -16.08 1.05
C GLY A 257 -12.23 -16.92 2.07
N GLY A 258 -11.32 -17.78 1.60
CA GLY A 258 -10.66 -18.81 2.42
C GLY A 258 -9.78 -18.31 3.58
N SER A 259 -9.55 -16.99 3.67
CA SER A 259 -8.90 -16.27 4.77
C SER A 259 -9.83 -16.02 5.98
N LEU A 260 -11.14 -16.26 5.86
CA LEU A 260 -12.15 -16.07 6.91
C LEU A 260 -12.56 -17.39 7.59
N HIS A 261 -11.62 -18.31 7.81
CA HIS A 261 -11.94 -19.52 8.56
C HIS A 261 -12.49 -19.14 9.95
N SER A 262 -13.79 -19.39 10.14
CA SER A 262 -14.60 -19.37 11.37
C SER A 262 -15.14 -18.05 11.97
N TRP A 263 -15.06 -16.88 11.33
CA TRP A 263 -15.64 -15.65 11.94
C TRP A 263 -16.92 -15.18 11.23
N VAL A 264 -18.04 -15.24 11.94
CA VAL A 264 -19.25 -14.45 11.63
C VAL A 264 -19.55 -13.63 12.86
N ASP A 265 -19.31 -12.34 12.77
CA ASP A 265 -19.90 -11.36 13.66
C ASP A 265 -20.06 -10.05 12.91
N LYS A 266 -21.24 -9.44 13.09
CA LYS A 266 -21.42 -8.02 12.81
C LYS A 266 -20.84 -7.28 14.01
N THR A 267 -19.73 -6.57 13.81
CA THR A 267 -19.20 -5.69 14.86
C THR A 267 -19.39 -4.25 14.40
N ILE A 268 -20.29 -3.54 15.07
CA ILE A 268 -20.34 -2.08 14.98
C ILE A 268 -19.32 -1.56 15.98
N ILE A 269 -18.37 -0.76 15.49
CA ILE A 269 -17.37 -0.10 16.31
C ILE A 269 -17.69 1.39 16.26
N TYR A 270 -17.94 1.98 17.43
CA TYR A 270 -18.00 3.42 17.57
C TYR A 270 -16.57 3.93 17.59
N VAL A 271 -16.27 4.90 16.73
CA VAL A 271 -15.00 5.62 16.83
C VAL A 271 -15.21 6.67 17.94
N LEU A 272 -14.36 6.62 18.97
CA LEU A 272 -14.44 7.48 20.16
C LEU A 272 -13.61 8.74 19.96
#